data_AF-A0A8K0KPE1-F1
#
_entry.id   AF-A0A8K0KPE1-F1
#
_cell.length_a   1.000
_cell.length_b   1.000
_cell.length_c   1.000
_cell.angle_alpha   90.00
_cell.angle_beta   90.00
_cell.angle_gamma   90.00
#
_symmetry.space_group_name_H-M   'P 1'
#
loop_
_entity.id
_entity.type
_entity.pdbx_description
1 polymer ?
#
loop_
_entity_poly.entity_id
_entity_poly.type
_entity_poly.pdbx_seq_one_letter_code
_entity_poly.pdbx_strand_id
1 'polypeptide(L)'
;MRGGLDPEGVIFFFHTTVERSTKDLIKKSSIPAEEKKKITPSGSRPPRIYHGLPKIHKEDVPLRPIVSTIGSPTYKLARFFARALQPHVGRTPSYVKNSRHFIEILRTARLKSTDILVSFDVKSLFTCVPIDDSLGIVNKLTERGLPKDYLLIEFCLRTSYYLWDGHFYEKNVGASMGSPLSPVIANLYIEEFEKKALESVLN
;
A
#
# COMPACT_ATOMS: atom_id res chain seq x y z
N MET A 1 7.05 18.29 0.36
CA MET A 1 7.85 17.76 -0.77
C MET A 1 9.06 18.67 -0.86
N ARG A 2 10.28 18.16 -0.66
CA ARG A 2 11.50 18.96 -0.90
C ARG A 2 12.02 18.54 -2.27
N GLY A 3 12.04 19.49 -3.20
CA GLY A 3 12.62 19.33 -4.52
C GLY A 3 13.98 20.04 -4.56
N GLY A 4 14.92 19.41 -5.23
CA GLY A 4 16.24 19.97 -5.52
C GLY A 4 17.28 18.87 -5.56
N LEU A 5 17.86 18.67 -6.75
CA LEU A 5 19.28 18.36 -7.06
C LEU A 5 19.36 17.67 -8.44
N ASP A 6 20.05 18.35 -9.37
CA ASP A 6 20.65 17.97 -10.68
C ASP A 6 20.15 16.72 -11.46
N PRO A 7 19.68 16.82 -12.74
CA PRO A 7 18.64 15.94 -13.29
C PRO A 7 19.06 14.65 -13.99
N GLU A 8 20.34 14.34 -14.29
CA GLU A 8 20.64 13.09 -15.05
C GLU A 8 21.53 12.09 -14.30
N GLY A 9 22.64 12.56 -13.71
CA GLY A 9 23.57 11.70 -12.97
C GLY A 9 23.00 11.16 -11.65
N VAL A 10 22.33 12.03 -10.89
CA VAL A 10 21.67 11.66 -9.61
C VAL A 10 20.45 10.78 -9.88
N ILE A 11 19.75 11.02 -11.01
CA ILE A 11 18.60 10.21 -11.40
C ILE A 11 19.00 8.75 -11.61
N PHE A 12 20.03 8.55 -12.42
CA PHE A 12 20.55 7.22 -12.69
C PHE A 12 21.02 6.57 -11.39
N PHE A 13 21.73 7.29 -10.53
CA PHE A 13 22.31 6.76 -9.30
C PHE A 13 21.26 6.34 -8.27
N PHE A 14 20.23 7.15 -8.03
CA PHE A 14 19.18 6.82 -7.05
C PHE A 14 18.37 5.60 -7.49
N HIS A 15 17.93 5.57 -8.75
CA HIS A 15 17.17 4.46 -9.31
C HIS A 15 17.98 3.15 -9.32
N THR A 16 19.24 3.21 -9.78
CA THR A 16 20.12 2.02 -9.80
C THR A 16 20.49 1.54 -8.40
N THR A 17 20.62 2.46 -7.43
CA THR A 17 20.82 2.09 -6.02
C THR A 17 19.61 1.33 -5.50
N VAL A 18 18.39 1.81 -5.72
CA VAL A 18 17.18 1.09 -5.32
C VAL A 18 17.09 -0.28 -5.99
N GLU A 19 17.40 -0.38 -7.29
CA GLU A 19 17.41 -1.67 -7.99
C GLU A 19 18.45 -2.63 -7.40
N ARG A 20 19.66 -2.15 -7.09
CA ARG A 20 20.72 -2.94 -6.46
C ARG A 20 20.33 -3.40 -5.05
N SER A 21 19.84 -2.50 -4.21
CA SER A 21 19.36 -2.83 -2.86
C SER A 21 18.21 -3.85 -2.91
N THR A 22 17.29 -3.70 -3.86
CA THR A 22 16.21 -4.67 -4.07
C THR A 22 16.77 -6.06 -4.40
N LYS A 23 17.73 -6.14 -5.33
CA LYS A 23 18.41 -7.41 -5.68
C LYS A 23 19.13 -8.03 -4.49
N ASP A 24 19.85 -7.23 -3.72
CA ASP A 24 20.64 -7.72 -2.58
C ASP A 24 19.74 -8.22 -1.44
N LEU A 25 18.65 -7.52 -1.16
CA LEU A 25 17.65 -7.96 -0.18
C LEU A 25 16.93 -9.23 -0.64
N ILE A 26 16.57 -9.33 -1.92
CA ILE A 26 15.98 -10.56 -2.48
C ILE A 26 16.97 -11.72 -2.38
N LYS A 27 18.27 -11.52 -2.64
CA LYS A 27 19.27 -12.60 -2.49
C LYS A 27 19.32 -13.11 -1.05
N LYS A 28 19.31 -12.20 -0.07
CA LYS A 28 19.40 -12.50 1.37
C LYS A 28 18.12 -13.09 1.97
N SER A 29 16.99 -13.04 1.27
CA SER A 29 15.69 -13.51 1.80
C SER A 29 15.53 -15.02 1.80
N SER A 30 14.48 -15.50 2.47
CA SER A 30 14.08 -16.92 2.52
C SER A 30 13.24 -17.37 1.32
N ILE A 31 12.96 -16.48 0.36
CA ILE A 31 12.09 -16.78 -0.79
C ILE A 31 12.67 -17.94 -1.64
N PRO A 32 11.86 -18.87 -2.15
CA PRO A 32 12.35 -19.94 -3.03
C PRO A 32 13.08 -19.40 -4.27
N ALA A 33 14.12 -20.08 -4.74
CA ALA A 33 14.96 -19.64 -5.86
C ALA A 33 14.16 -19.36 -7.15
N GLU A 34 13.15 -20.19 -7.43
CA GLU A 34 12.23 -20.02 -8.57
C GLU A 34 11.44 -18.70 -8.48
N GLU A 35 10.97 -18.32 -7.29
CA GLU A 35 10.28 -17.04 -7.10
C GLU A 35 11.26 -15.88 -7.09
N LYS A 36 12.46 -16.04 -6.52
CA LYS A 36 13.52 -15.02 -6.60
C LYS A 36 13.82 -14.62 -8.05
N LYS A 37 13.90 -15.58 -8.97
CA LYS A 37 14.14 -15.29 -10.40
C LYS A 37 13.02 -14.46 -11.03
N LYS A 38 11.76 -14.69 -10.63
CA LYS A 38 10.60 -13.95 -11.15
C LYS A 38 10.52 -12.52 -10.59
N ILE A 39 10.75 -12.37 -9.29
CA ILE A 39 10.61 -11.09 -8.59
C ILE A 39 11.83 -10.18 -8.74
N THR A 40 13.00 -10.74 -9.07
CA THR A 40 14.22 -9.96 -9.25
C THR A 40 14.03 -8.97 -10.41
N PRO A 41 14.25 -7.67 -10.17
CA PRO A 41 14.15 -6.67 -11.21
C PRO A 41 15.32 -6.76 -12.21
N SER A 42 15.05 -6.47 -13.49
CA SER A 42 16.05 -6.42 -14.55
C SER A 42 15.67 -5.33 -15.55
N GLY A 43 16.50 -4.29 -15.68
CA GLY A 43 16.22 -3.18 -16.59
C GLY A 43 14.99 -2.39 -16.17
N SER A 44 14.89 -2.08 -14.87
CA SER A 44 13.72 -1.38 -14.33
C SER A 44 13.62 0.03 -14.87
N ARG A 45 12.43 0.61 -14.76
CA ARG A 45 12.20 2.03 -15.03
C ARG A 45 11.83 2.73 -13.73
N PRO A 46 12.25 3.98 -13.54
CA PRO A 46 11.77 4.75 -12.40
C PRO A 46 10.25 4.89 -12.48
N PRO A 47 9.51 4.76 -11.36
CA PRO A 47 8.09 5.09 -11.32
C PRO A 47 7.88 6.52 -11.79
N ARG A 48 6.81 6.78 -12.52
CA ARG A 48 6.46 8.12 -13.03
C ARG A 48 5.04 8.47 -12.64
N ILE A 49 4.76 9.76 -12.44
CA ILE A 49 3.37 10.22 -12.41
C ILE A 49 2.80 9.94 -13.80
N TYR A 50 1.78 9.09 -13.87
CA TYR A 50 1.17 8.72 -15.14
C TYR A 50 0.23 9.84 -15.60
N HIS A 51 -0.70 10.27 -14.74
CA HIS A 51 -1.54 11.48 -14.86
C HIS A 51 -2.15 11.82 -13.48
N GLY A 52 -2.68 13.04 -13.33
CA GLY A 52 -3.62 13.37 -12.25
C GLY A 52 -5.05 13.08 -12.70
N LEU A 53 -5.78 12.19 -12.02
CA LEU A 53 -7.19 11.96 -12.34
C LEU A 53 -8.05 13.04 -11.69
N PRO A 54 -8.83 13.83 -12.46
CA PRO A 54 -9.72 14.84 -11.89
C PRO A 54 -10.84 14.17 -11.09
N LYS A 55 -11.07 14.65 -9.87
CA LYS A 55 -12.25 14.25 -9.09
C LYS A 55 -13.43 15.13 -9.47
N ILE A 56 -14.05 14.85 -10.62
CA ILE A 56 -15.17 15.63 -11.20
C ILE A 56 -16.42 15.75 -10.31
N HIS A 57 -16.50 14.97 -9.24
CA HIS A 57 -17.60 14.94 -8.28
C HIS A 57 -17.34 15.78 -7.02
N LYS A 58 -16.26 16.56 -6.96
CA LYS A 58 -15.92 17.46 -5.85
C LYS A 58 -15.79 18.90 -6.35
N GLU A 59 -16.13 19.86 -5.49
CA GLU A 59 -15.83 21.27 -5.72
C GLU A 59 -14.33 21.46 -6.00
N ASP A 60 -14.01 22.39 -6.90
CA ASP A 60 -12.66 22.67 -7.44
C ASP A 60 -11.98 21.52 -8.21
N VAL A 61 -12.68 20.40 -8.44
CA VAL A 61 -12.21 19.26 -9.25
C VAL A 61 -10.74 18.86 -8.93
N PRO A 62 -10.40 18.61 -7.66
CA PRO A 62 -9.02 18.36 -7.26
C PRO A 62 -8.45 17.13 -7.98
N LEU A 63 -7.18 17.23 -8.38
CA LEU A 63 -6.47 16.12 -9.01
C LEU A 63 -6.10 15.03 -7.99
N ARG A 64 -6.27 13.77 -8.39
CA ARG A 64 -5.74 12.59 -7.69
C ARG A 64 -4.46 12.15 -8.39
N PRO A 65 -3.26 12.43 -7.85
CA PRO A 65 -2.02 11.99 -8.46
C PRO A 65 -1.92 10.47 -8.36
N ILE A 66 -1.62 9.81 -9.49
CA ILE A 66 -1.36 8.36 -9.54
C ILE A 66 0.05 8.14 -10.07
N VAL A 67 0.83 7.39 -9.30
CA VAL A 67 2.17 6.96 -9.69
C VAL A 67 2.04 5.58 -10.34
N SER A 68 2.45 5.46 -11.61
CA SER A 68 2.59 4.15 -12.22
C SER A 68 3.88 3.51 -11.71
N THR A 69 3.72 2.42 -10.97
CA THR A 69 4.85 1.60 -10.49
C THR A 69 5.17 0.45 -11.45
N ILE A 70 4.45 0.32 -12.58
CA ILE A 70 4.65 -0.78 -13.52
C ILE A 70 6.07 -0.70 -14.11
N GLY A 71 6.83 -1.78 -13.96
CA GLY A 71 8.22 -1.85 -14.41
C GLY A 71 9.22 -1.25 -13.42
N SER A 72 8.79 -0.81 -12.23
CA SER A 72 9.70 -0.37 -11.17
C SER A 72 10.43 -1.53 -10.50
N PRO A 73 11.55 -1.27 -9.81
CA PRO A 73 12.33 -2.31 -9.15
C PRO A 73 11.53 -3.08 -8.09
N THR A 74 10.62 -2.40 -7.40
CA THR A 74 9.85 -2.95 -6.28
C THR A 74 8.49 -3.52 -6.69
N TYR A 75 8.03 -3.30 -7.93
CA TYR A 75 6.68 -3.68 -8.36
C TYR A 75 6.38 -5.18 -8.22
N LYS A 76 7.28 -6.03 -8.75
CA LYS A 76 7.09 -7.48 -8.72
C LYS A 76 7.14 -8.03 -7.30
N LEU A 77 8.03 -7.47 -6.48
CA LEU A 77 8.18 -7.80 -5.07
C LEU A 77 6.93 -7.39 -4.27
N ALA A 78 6.44 -6.17 -4.47
CA ALA A 78 5.19 -5.69 -3.87
C ALA A 78 3.99 -6.57 -4.26
N ARG A 79 3.92 -7.02 -5.52
CA ARG A 79 2.88 -7.95 -5.99
C ARG A 79 2.98 -9.33 -5.34
N PHE A 80 4.20 -9.83 -5.12
CA PHE A 80 4.43 -11.09 -4.40
C PHE A 80 3.89 -11.00 -2.97
N PHE A 81 4.26 -9.96 -2.22
CA PHE A 81 3.76 -9.79 -0.85
C PHE A 81 2.28 -9.48 -0.78
N ALA A 82 1.74 -8.71 -1.73
CA ALA A 82 0.30 -8.47 -1.81
C ALA A 82 -0.47 -9.80 -1.91
N ARG A 83 0.00 -10.74 -2.75
CA ARG A 83 -0.60 -12.08 -2.86
C ARG A 83 -0.47 -12.91 -1.58
N ALA A 84 0.67 -12.83 -0.92
CA ALA A 84 0.91 -13.56 0.34
C ALA A 84 0.04 -13.03 1.49
N LEU A 85 -0.18 -11.71 1.56
CA LEU A 85 -0.95 -11.06 2.62
C LEU A 85 -2.45 -11.02 2.34
N GLN A 86 -2.89 -11.11 1.08
CA GLN A 86 -4.31 -11.05 0.70
C GLN A 86 -5.22 -12.01 1.50
N PRO A 87 -4.84 -13.27 1.80
CA PRO A 87 -5.68 -14.19 2.57
C PRO A 87 -5.86 -13.81 4.05
N HIS A 88 -5.10 -12.85 4.55
CA HIS A 88 -5.19 -12.34 5.91
C HIS A 88 -6.11 -11.12 6.04
N VAL A 89 -6.47 -10.49 4.90
CA VAL A 89 -7.39 -9.37 4.82
C VAL A 89 -8.84 -9.85 4.77
N GLY A 90 -9.73 -9.11 5.41
CA GLY A 90 -11.18 -9.31 5.37
C GLY A 90 -11.67 -10.40 6.31
N ARG A 91 -10.96 -10.62 7.41
CA ARG A 91 -11.36 -11.59 8.46
C ARG A 91 -12.27 -10.97 9.52
N THR A 92 -12.59 -9.69 9.39
CA THR A 92 -13.49 -8.99 10.32
C THR A 92 -14.97 -9.17 9.93
N PRO A 93 -15.90 -9.20 10.89
CA PRO A 93 -17.34 -9.27 10.61
C PRO A 93 -17.88 -8.09 9.79
N SER A 94 -17.21 -6.94 9.86
CA SER A 94 -17.51 -5.70 9.14
C SER A 94 -17.04 -5.70 7.68
N TYR A 95 -16.26 -6.69 7.25
CA TYR A 95 -15.67 -6.68 5.92
C TYR A 95 -16.71 -6.87 4.81
N VAL A 96 -16.73 -5.92 3.87
CA VAL A 96 -17.60 -5.94 2.70
C VAL A 96 -16.78 -6.24 1.45
N LYS A 97 -16.99 -7.41 0.85
CA LYS A 97 -16.26 -7.84 -0.37
C LYS A 97 -16.62 -7.03 -1.62
N ASN A 98 -17.91 -6.76 -1.84
CA ASN A 98 -18.41 -6.08 -3.04
C ASN A 98 -19.83 -5.54 -2.80
N SER A 99 -20.36 -4.80 -3.78
CA SER A 99 -21.71 -4.21 -3.73
C SER A 99 -22.82 -5.25 -3.56
N ARG A 100 -22.67 -6.45 -4.11
CA ARG A 100 -23.66 -7.53 -3.93
C ARG A 100 -23.70 -8.04 -2.50
N HIS A 101 -22.53 -8.29 -1.90
CA HIS A 101 -22.41 -8.68 -0.50
C HIS A 101 -23.00 -7.60 0.42
N PHE A 102 -22.77 -6.33 0.11
CA PHE A 102 -23.36 -5.22 0.85
C PHE A 102 -24.91 -5.24 0.82
N ILE A 103 -25.50 -5.46 -0.36
CA ILE A 103 -26.95 -5.58 -0.51
C ILE A 103 -27.50 -6.77 0.30
N GLU A 104 -26.77 -7.88 0.33
CA GLU A 104 -27.14 -9.06 1.13
C GLU A 104 -27.12 -8.75 2.63
N ILE A 105 -26.13 -8.01 3.14
CA ILE A 105 -26.07 -7.54 4.54
C ILE A 105 -27.25 -6.61 4.84
N LEU A 106 -27.55 -5.66 3.96
CA LEU A 106 -28.67 -4.73 4.18
C LEU A 106 -30.03 -5.43 4.20
N ARG A 107 -30.21 -6.50 3.42
CA ARG A 107 -31.45 -7.28 3.39
C ARG A 107 -31.68 -8.08 4.67
N THR A 108 -30.62 -8.48 5.37
CA THR A 108 -30.72 -9.25 6.62
C THR A 108 -30.78 -8.35 7.85
N ALA A 109 -30.42 -7.07 7.72
CA ALA A 109 -30.49 -6.10 8.80
C ALA A 109 -31.95 -5.84 9.23
N ARG A 110 -32.24 -5.99 10.52
CA ARG A 110 -33.52 -5.62 11.14
C ARG A 110 -33.37 -4.27 11.83
N LEU A 111 -34.03 -3.25 11.29
CA LEU A 111 -34.00 -1.89 11.83
C LEU A 111 -35.24 -1.61 12.68
N LYS A 112 -35.05 -0.94 13.81
CA LYS A 112 -36.11 -0.38 14.64
C LYS A 112 -36.36 1.07 14.25
N SER A 113 -37.54 1.60 14.58
CA SER A 113 -37.88 3.01 14.35
C SER A 113 -36.99 4.00 15.10
N THR A 114 -36.26 3.54 16.11
CA THR A 114 -35.31 4.33 16.90
C THR A 114 -33.89 4.35 16.33
N ASP A 115 -33.60 3.51 15.34
CA ASP A 115 -32.24 3.36 14.81
C ASP A 115 -31.93 4.51 13.85
N ILE A 116 -30.70 5.03 13.94
CA ILE A 116 -30.19 6.08 13.07
C ILE A 116 -29.03 5.56 12.22
N LEU A 117 -29.01 5.93 10.94
CA LEU A 117 -27.90 5.62 10.05
C LEU A 117 -26.82 6.70 10.20
N VAL A 118 -25.61 6.27 10.55
CA VAL A 118 -24.42 7.12 10.62
C VAL A 118 -23.42 6.65 9.57
N SER A 119 -22.83 7.58 8.82
CA SER A 119 -21.82 7.29 7.80
C SER A 119 -20.57 8.12 8.03
N PHE A 120 -19.42 7.45 8.00
CA PHE A 120 -18.10 8.05 8.13
C PHE A 120 -17.26 7.78 6.88
N ASP A 121 -16.51 8.79 6.41
CA ASP A 121 -15.58 8.66 5.29
C ASP A 121 -14.14 8.93 5.76
N VAL A 122 -13.21 8.06 5.36
CA VAL A 122 -11.79 8.23 5.69
C VAL A 122 -11.13 9.14 4.66
N LYS A 123 -10.75 10.35 5.09
CA LYS A 123 -10.06 11.30 4.21
C LYS A 123 -8.63 10.83 3.91
N SER A 124 -8.37 10.63 2.62
CA SER A 124 -7.02 10.39 2.09
C SER A 124 -6.31 9.17 2.69
N LEU A 125 -7.02 8.04 2.82
CA LEU A 125 -6.54 6.78 3.40
C LEU A 125 -5.07 6.46 3.06
N PHE A 126 -4.70 6.36 1.78
CA PHE A 126 -3.33 5.98 1.38
C PHE A 126 -2.24 6.97 1.80
N THR A 127 -2.54 8.26 1.94
CA THR A 127 -1.54 9.24 2.39
C THR A 127 -1.45 9.32 3.91
N CYS A 128 -2.48 8.86 4.62
CA CYS A 128 -2.58 8.98 6.06
C CYS A 128 -2.35 7.67 6.83
N VAL A 129 -2.33 6.52 6.14
CA VAL A 129 -2.02 5.22 6.79
C VAL A 129 -0.61 5.25 7.40
N PRO A 130 -0.46 5.07 8.72
CA PRO A 130 0.84 5.01 9.36
C PRO A 130 1.55 3.70 9.00
N ILE A 131 2.70 3.82 8.35
CA ILE A 131 3.47 2.67 7.87
C ILE A 131 4.04 1.86 9.03
N ASP A 132 4.51 2.51 10.10
CA ASP A 132 5.12 1.83 11.25
C ASP A 132 4.10 0.94 11.98
N ASP A 133 2.90 1.46 12.26
CA ASP A 133 1.81 0.66 12.87
C ASP A 133 1.39 -0.48 11.96
N SER A 134 1.28 -0.22 10.66
CA SER A 134 0.93 -1.22 9.66
C SER A 134 1.97 -2.34 9.59
N LEU A 135 3.25 -1.99 9.67
CA LEU A 135 4.34 -2.95 9.77
C LEU A 135 4.26 -3.75 11.06
N GLY A 136 3.87 -3.13 12.19
CA GLY A 136 3.60 -3.85 13.43
C GLY A 136 2.50 -4.91 13.28
N ILE A 137 1.42 -4.60 12.56
CA ILE A 137 0.34 -5.55 12.26
C ILE A 137 0.86 -6.69 11.37
N VAL A 138 1.60 -6.36 10.31
CA VAL A 138 2.23 -7.37 9.44
C VAL A 138 3.18 -8.25 10.26
N ASN A 139 3.98 -7.67 11.17
CA ASN A 139 4.91 -8.42 12.01
C ASN A 139 4.18 -9.48 12.86
N LYS A 140 3.07 -9.10 13.51
CA LYS A 140 2.22 -10.03 14.28
C LYS A 140 1.67 -11.17 13.42
N LEU A 141 1.35 -10.90 12.14
CA LEU A 141 0.92 -11.92 11.20
C LEU A 141 2.09 -12.84 10.77
N THR A 142 3.29 -12.28 10.67
CA THR A 142 4.52 -12.99 10.23
C THR A 142 5.29 -13.68 11.35
N GLU A 143 5.06 -13.38 12.63
CA GLU A 143 5.64 -14.13 13.77
C GLU A 143 5.22 -15.61 13.78
N ARG A 144 4.21 -15.98 12.98
CA ARG A 144 3.85 -17.37 12.68
C ARG A 144 4.64 -18.00 11.52
N GLY A 145 5.65 -17.34 10.92
CA GLY A 145 6.54 -17.99 9.94
C GLY A 145 7.48 -17.19 9.01
N LEU A 146 7.64 -15.85 9.08
CA LEU A 146 8.41 -15.10 8.05
C LEU A 146 9.26 -13.90 8.57
N PRO A 147 10.30 -14.11 9.42
CA PRO A 147 11.12 -13.00 9.96
C PRO A 147 11.97 -12.26 8.92
N LYS A 148 12.45 -12.95 7.87
CA LYS A 148 13.38 -12.39 6.87
C LYS A 148 12.70 -11.61 5.75
N ASP A 149 11.42 -11.88 5.53
CA ASP A 149 10.64 -11.23 4.49
C ASP A 149 10.03 -9.90 4.97
N TYR A 150 9.95 -9.69 6.29
CA TYR A 150 9.54 -8.43 6.91
C TYR A 150 10.38 -7.23 6.43
N LEU A 151 11.71 -7.36 6.40
CA LEU A 151 12.61 -6.30 5.93
C LEU A 151 12.37 -5.94 4.45
N LEU A 152 11.98 -6.93 3.64
CA LEU A 152 11.62 -6.71 2.24
C LEU A 152 10.28 -5.98 2.08
N ILE A 153 9.31 -6.27 2.96
CA ILE A 153 8.02 -5.58 3.01
C ILE A 153 8.22 -4.13 3.47
N GLU A 154 8.99 -3.91 4.53
CA GLU A 154 9.36 -2.58 5.00
C GLU A 154 10.06 -1.79 3.89
N PHE A 155 11.05 -2.39 3.23
CA PHE A 155 11.74 -1.76 2.10
C PHE A 155 10.77 -1.40 0.97
N CYS A 156 9.83 -2.28 0.61
CA CYS A 156 8.80 -1.99 -0.40
C CYS A 156 7.90 -0.81 -0.03
N LEU A 157 7.55 -0.66 1.25
CA LEU A 157 6.63 0.38 1.70
C LEU A 157 7.33 1.73 1.85
N ARG A 158 8.53 1.73 2.44
CA ARG A 158 9.34 2.95 2.62
C ARG A 158 9.95 3.47 1.32
N THR A 159 10.36 2.57 0.42
CA THR A 159 10.99 2.94 -0.85
C THR A 159 9.93 3.29 -1.90
N SER A 160 9.23 4.40 -1.66
CA SER A 160 8.19 4.92 -2.52
C SER A 160 8.64 6.24 -3.15
N TYR A 161 9.16 6.18 -4.37
CA TYR A 161 9.63 7.35 -5.12
C TYR A 161 8.98 7.44 -6.49
N TYR A 162 9.01 8.62 -7.09
CA TYR A 162 8.56 8.85 -8.46
C TYR A 162 9.33 9.98 -9.12
N LEU A 163 9.43 9.91 -10.45
CA LEU A 163 10.00 10.94 -11.29
C LEU A 163 8.86 11.86 -11.80
N TRP A 164 9.00 13.16 -11.57
CA TRP A 164 8.14 14.20 -12.12
C TRP A 164 8.99 15.39 -12.55
N ASP A 165 8.77 15.87 -13.77
CA ASP A 165 9.48 17.02 -14.34
C ASP A 165 11.02 16.97 -14.18
N GLY A 166 11.63 15.83 -14.48
CA GLY A 166 13.08 15.63 -14.33
C GLY A 166 13.60 15.59 -12.88
N HIS A 167 12.71 15.55 -11.89
CA HIS A 167 13.08 15.50 -10.48
C HIS A 167 12.51 14.25 -9.80
N PHE A 168 13.33 13.64 -8.93
CA PHE A 168 12.85 12.58 -8.05
C PHE A 168 12.20 13.13 -6.80
N TYR A 169 11.05 12.55 -6.48
CA TYR A 169 10.32 12.83 -5.26
C TYR A 169 10.17 11.53 -4.50
N GLU A 170 10.49 11.59 -3.22
CA GLU A 170 10.22 10.52 -2.27
C GLU A 170 8.98 10.86 -1.45
N LYS A 171 8.20 9.83 -1.15
CA LYS A 171 7.02 9.95 -0.31
C LYS A 171 7.40 9.73 1.16
N ASN A 172 7.22 10.76 1.98
CA ASN A 172 7.61 10.74 3.40
C ASN A 172 6.62 10.00 4.31
N VAL A 173 5.32 9.99 3.99
CA VAL A 173 4.26 9.45 4.87
C VAL A 173 3.19 8.76 4.05
N GLY A 174 2.74 7.58 4.51
CA GLY A 174 1.65 6.81 3.91
C GLY A 174 2.09 5.81 2.84
N ALA A 175 1.15 5.00 2.35
CA ALA A 175 1.37 3.97 1.34
C ALA A 175 1.22 4.49 -0.09
N SER A 176 2.16 4.22 -1.00
CA SER A 176 2.17 4.81 -2.35
C SER A 176 0.95 4.42 -3.21
N MET A 177 0.25 5.43 -3.72
CA MET A 177 -0.89 5.22 -4.63
C MET A 177 -0.36 4.68 -5.96
N GLY A 178 -0.66 3.40 -6.25
CA GLY A 178 -0.19 2.68 -7.43
C GLY A 178 0.72 1.49 -7.13
N SER A 179 1.16 1.30 -5.87
CA SER A 179 1.81 0.05 -5.47
C SER A 179 0.76 -1.06 -5.24
N PRO A 180 0.98 -2.29 -5.75
CA PRO A 180 0.09 -3.42 -5.49
C PRO A 180 -0.07 -3.77 -4.00
N LEU A 181 0.92 -3.42 -3.18
CA LEU A 181 0.93 -3.72 -1.75
C LEU A 181 0.11 -2.73 -0.93
N SER A 182 -0.03 -1.49 -1.39
CA SER A 182 -0.68 -0.42 -0.62
C SER A 182 -2.14 -0.67 -0.27
N PRO A 183 -3.00 -1.20 -1.16
CA PRO A 183 -4.38 -1.57 -0.81
C PRO A 183 -4.45 -2.61 0.31
N VAL A 184 -3.59 -3.62 0.26
CA VAL A 184 -3.57 -4.72 1.24
C VAL A 184 -3.18 -4.17 2.62
N ILE A 185 -2.15 -3.33 2.68
CA ILE A 185 -1.69 -2.71 3.92
C ILE A 185 -2.73 -1.74 4.50
N ALA A 186 -3.38 -0.94 3.64
CA ALA A 186 -4.44 -0.03 4.09
C ALA A 186 -5.62 -0.80 4.72
N ASN A 187 -6.03 -1.93 4.12
CA ASN A 187 -7.10 -2.75 4.67
C ASN A 187 -6.71 -3.37 6.01
N LEU A 188 -5.50 -3.95 6.13
CA LEU A 188 -5.01 -4.50 7.39
C LEU A 188 -4.99 -3.46 8.51
N TYR A 189 -4.54 -2.25 8.21
CA TYR A 189 -4.53 -1.16 9.17
C TYR A 189 -5.94 -0.75 9.60
N ILE A 190 -6.87 -0.58 8.65
CA ILE A 190 -8.25 -0.18 8.96
C ILE A 190 -8.98 -1.27 9.75
N GLU A 191 -8.76 -2.55 9.44
CA GLU A 191 -9.35 -3.65 10.22
C GLU A 191 -8.90 -3.65 11.68
N GLU A 192 -7.62 -3.39 11.93
CA GLU A 192 -7.10 -3.30 13.31
C GLU A 192 -7.57 -2.01 14.00
N PHE A 193 -7.61 -0.90 13.27
CA PHE A 193 -8.12 0.37 13.79
C PHE A 193 -9.60 0.28 14.18
N GLU A 194 -10.42 -0.33 13.33
CA GLU A 194 -11.85 -0.53 13.57
C GLU A 194 -12.08 -1.41 14.81
N LYS A 195 -11.35 -2.52 14.96
CA LYS A 195 -11.44 -3.36 16.17
C LYS A 195 -11.19 -2.56 17.44
N LYS A 196 -10.07 -1.81 17.49
CA LYS A 196 -9.71 -0.99 18.65
C LYS A 196 -10.76 0.08 18.92
N ALA A 197 -11.29 0.72 17.89
CA ALA A 197 -12.33 1.73 18.03
C ALA A 197 -13.63 1.13 18.60
N LEU A 198 -14.07 -0.01 18.09
CA LEU A 198 -15.27 -0.70 18.59
C LEU A 198 -15.09 -1.21 20.02
N GLU A 199 -13.93 -1.79 20.35
CA GLU A 199 -13.59 -2.24 21.71
C GLU A 199 -13.55 -1.07 22.71
N SER A 200 -13.13 0.12 22.27
CA SER A 200 -13.09 1.30 23.15
C SER A 200 -14.47 1.90 23.47
N VAL A 201 -15.48 1.59 22.68
CA VAL A 201 -16.86 2.09 22.87
C VAL A 201 -17.73 1.07 23.61
N LEU A 202 -17.35 -0.23 23.55
CA LEU A 202 -18.08 -1.33 24.18
C LEU A 202 -17.59 -1.67 25.60
N ASN A 203 -16.49 -1.07 26.06
CA ASN A 203 -15.98 -1.12 27.43
C ASN A 203 -16.22 0.21 28.15
#